data_AF-A0A2I1GXZ1-F1
#
_entry.id   AF-A0A2I1GXZ1-F1
#
_cell.length_a   1.000
_cell.length_b   1.000
_cell.length_c   1.000
_cell.angle_alpha   90.00
_cell.angle_beta   90.00
_cell.angle_gamma   90.00
#
_symmetry.space_group_name_H-M   'P 1'
#
loop_
_entity.id
_entity.type
_entity.pdbx_description
1 polymer ?
#
loop_
_entity_poly.entity_id
_entity_poly.type
_entity_poly.pdbx_seq_one_letter_code
_entity_poly.pdbx_strand_id
1 'polypeptide(L)'
;MIVGYDTNFDFTRSDFNVQLKVLKHEVNVSSNQIFNMDLLDFGPSYIGIPVLSKSDSKNNSLVIGHHFYEQKENKIGACAFSYCLKNHHYVNLPEFTIYTLIVPHDSNKCGTLPLQRSIWDNYTRPFQPLQPKYISLYSKKGRGPIFPKQKNGQIKIKFLKCCNKDCSICKNKKLSVKNIECKFFYPYISLDKLDSSVPL
;
A
#
# COMPACT_ATOMS: atom_id res chain seq x y z
N MET A 1 9.72 3.83 -1.05
CA MET A 1 9.05 2.64 -0.49
C MET A 1 9.23 2.73 1.00
N ILE A 2 8.13 2.72 1.74
CA ILE A 2 8.16 2.96 3.18
C ILE A 2 8.17 1.57 3.83
N VAL A 3 9.34 1.12 4.28
CA VAL A 3 9.38 0.23 5.45
C VAL A 3 9.11 1.16 6.62
N GLY A 4 7.95 1.01 7.26
CA GLY A 4 7.65 1.79 8.45
C GLY A 4 8.59 1.35 9.56
N TYR A 5 9.40 2.26 10.09
CA TYR A 5 10.09 2.08 11.37
C TYR A 5 9.27 2.66 12.53
N ASP A 6 8.25 3.46 12.22
CA ASP A 6 7.31 4.02 13.17
C ASP A 6 6.07 3.12 13.25
N THR A 7 6.00 2.34 14.33
CA THR A 7 4.85 1.51 14.69
C THR A 7 3.88 2.24 15.63
N ASN A 8 4.28 3.42 16.12
CA ASN A 8 3.42 4.25 16.95
C ASN A 8 2.51 5.04 16.01
N PHE A 9 1.44 4.36 15.59
CA PHE A 9 0.31 4.95 14.88
C PHE A 9 -0.47 5.90 15.78
N ASP A 10 0.21 6.92 16.31
CA ASP A 10 -0.37 7.91 17.21
C ASP A 10 -1.25 8.86 16.40
N PHE A 11 -2.47 8.42 16.18
CA PHE A 11 -3.56 9.21 15.61
C PHE A 11 -4.37 9.92 16.72
N THR A 12 -3.86 9.99 17.97
CA THR A 12 -4.60 10.54 19.12
C THR A 12 -4.62 12.06 19.18
N ARG A 13 -4.05 12.75 18.18
CA ARG A 13 -4.18 14.21 18.08
C ARG A 13 -5.66 14.59 17.99
N SER A 14 -6.04 15.59 18.78
CA SER A 14 -7.41 16.08 18.96
C SER A 14 -8.08 16.65 17.69
N ASP A 15 -7.32 16.86 16.61
CA ASP A 15 -7.82 17.27 15.28
C ASP A 15 -8.26 16.08 14.41
N PHE A 16 -8.22 14.86 14.95
CA PHE A 16 -8.43 13.63 14.24
C PHE A 16 -9.73 12.90 14.64
N ASN A 17 -10.85 13.35 14.10
CA ASN A 17 -12.19 12.77 14.35
C ASN A 17 -12.45 11.40 13.68
N VAL A 18 -11.44 10.72 13.13
CA VAL A 18 -11.61 9.41 12.50
C VAL A 18 -11.08 8.34 13.44
N GLN A 19 -11.96 7.48 13.96
CA GLN A 19 -11.54 6.32 14.73
C GLN A 19 -10.93 5.28 13.78
N LEU A 20 -9.61 5.30 13.64
CA LEU A 20 -8.88 4.30 12.87
C LEU A 20 -8.76 3.03 13.69
N LYS A 21 -9.18 1.90 13.13
CA LYS A 21 -8.88 0.58 13.69
C LYS A 21 -7.57 0.08 13.09
N VAL A 22 -6.69 -0.44 13.94
CA VAL A 22 -5.44 -1.07 13.50
C VAL A 22 -5.55 -2.57 13.73
N LEU A 23 -5.40 -3.35 12.66
CA LEU A 23 -5.27 -4.80 12.76
C LEU A 23 -3.81 -5.20 12.63
N LYS A 24 -3.34 -6.07 13.53
CA LYS A 24 -1.98 -6.61 13.53
C LYS A 24 -2.02 -8.04 13.00
N HIS A 25 -1.21 -8.33 11.98
CA HIS A 25 -1.11 -9.67 11.41
C HIS A 25 0.36 -10.10 11.36
N GLU A 26 0.71 -11.07 12.20
CA GLU A 26 2.05 -11.66 12.24
C GLU A 26 2.18 -12.72 11.14
N VAL A 27 3.27 -12.65 10.39
CA VAL A 27 3.53 -13.52 9.24
C VAL A 27 4.80 -14.32 9.52
N ASN A 28 4.61 -15.56 9.97
CA ASN A 28 5.68 -16.54 10.22
C ASN A 28 5.85 -17.44 9.00
N VAL A 29 6.68 -17.03 8.04
CA VAL A 29 6.87 -17.78 6.78
C VAL A 29 8.34 -18.12 6.60
N SER A 30 8.66 -19.42 6.53
CA SER A 30 10.03 -19.89 6.33
C SER A 30 10.37 -20.33 4.90
N SER A 31 9.38 -20.46 4.00
CA SER A 31 9.60 -21.04 2.67
C SER A 31 8.78 -20.46 1.51
N ASN A 32 7.70 -19.70 1.77
CA ASN A 32 6.87 -19.15 0.70
C ASN A 32 7.34 -17.74 0.28
N GLN A 33 7.50 -17.56 -1.04
CA GLN A 33 7.89 -16.29 -1.65
C GLN A 33 6.73 -15.29 -1.75
N ILE A 34 5.48 -15.78 -1.69
CA ILE A 34 4.26 -14.98 -1.63
C ILE A 34 3.40 -15.49 -0.48
N PHE A 35 2.94 -14.58 0.38
CA PHE A 35 1.96 -14.84 1.41
C PHE A 35 0.62 -14.27 0.98
N ASN A 36 -0.44 -15.07 1.09
CA ASN A 36 -1.81 -14.63 0.87
C ASN A 36 -2.58 -14.76 2.18
N MET A 37 -3.22 -13.68 2.58
CA MET A 37 -4.09 -13.65 3.74
C MET A 37 -5.51 -13.41 3.25
N ASP A 38 -6.46 -14.22 3.71
CA ASP A 38 -7.88 -13.93 3.57
C ASP A 38 -8.33 -13.18 4.85
N LEU A 39 -9.58 -12.71 5.00
CA LEU A 39 -10.22 -12.32 6.29
C LEU A 39 -10.65 -10.85 6.49
N LEU A 40 -10.56 -9.93 5.50
CA LEU A 40 -11.07 -8.57 5.70
C LEU A 40 -12.44 -8.37 5.03
N ASP A 41 -13.38 -7.72 5.74
CA ASP A 41 -14.73 -7.43 5.24
C ASP A 41 -14.71 -6.45 4.06
N PHE A 42 -15.65 -6.58 3.13
CA PHE A 42 -15.85 -5.56 2.09
C PHE A 42 -16.31 -4.23 2.70
N GLY A 43 -15.97 -3.13 2.05
CA GLY A 43 -16.48 -1.80 2.41
C GLY A 43 -15.38 -0.81 2.80
N PRO A 44 -14.56 -1.09 3.82
CA PRO A 44 -13.53 -0.15 4.27
C PRO A 44 -12.39 0.03 3.25
N SER A 45 -11.68 1.14 3.42
CA SER A 45 -10.37 1.33 2.78
C SER A 45 -9.28 0.80 3.71
N TYR A 46 -8.55 -0.21 3.24
CA TYR A 46 -7.46 -0.84 3.98
C TYR A 46 -6.13 -0.28 3.51
N ILE A 47 -5.32 0.21 4.46
CA ILE A 47 -3.94 0.64 4.21
C ILE A 47 -2.98 -0.22 5.02
N GLY A 48 -2.15 -1.00 4.34
CA GLY A 48 -1.19 -1.93 4.92
C GLY A 48 0.19 -1.30 5.07
N ILE A 49 0.84 -1.59 6.19
CA ILE A 49 2.18 -1.12 6.52
C ILE A 49 2.97 -2.33 7.02
N PRO A 50 3.83 -2.93 6.17
CA PRO A 50 4.65 -4.05 6.57
C PRO A 50 5.83 -3.56 7.42
N VAL A 51 6.05 -4.22 8.55
CA VAL A 51 7.12 -3.93 9.52
C VAL A 51 7.89 -5.22 9.79
N LEU A 52 9.19 -5.22 9.54
CA LEU A 52 10.05 -6.39 9.77
C LEU A 52 10.18 -6.67 11.26
N SER A 53 10.20 -7.95 11.66
CA SER A 53 10.34 -8.33 13.08
C SER A 53 11.73 -7.99 13.63
N LYS A 54 12.76 -8.00 12.77
CA LYS A 54 14.15 -7.73 13.13
C LYS A 54 14.83 -6.83 12.09
N SER A 55 15.57 -5.84 12.57
CA SER A 55 16.46 -5.01 11.76
C SER A 55 17.89 -5.53 11.89
N ASP A 56 18.27 -6.51 11.08
CA ASP A 56 19.65 -7.02 11.01
C ASP A 56 20.29 -6.76 9.64
N SER A 57 21.60 -7.00 9.53
CA SER A 57 22.35 -6.74 8.29
C SER A 57 21.86 -7.55 7.09
N LYS A 58 21.21 -8.71 7.32
CA LYS A 58 20.60 -9.54 6.28
C LYS A 58 19.34 -8.87 5.71
N ASN A 59 18.60 -8.18 6.56
CA ASN A 59 17.36 -7.50 6.22
C ASN A 59 17.55 -6.08 5.66
N ASN A 60 18.75 -5.49 5.77
CA ASN A 60 19.02 -4.11 5.29
C ASN A 60 18.74 -3.88 3.81
N SER A 61 18.75 -4.94 2.99
CA SER A 61 18.45 -4.85 1.56
C SER A 61 17.07 -5.40 1.20
N LEU A 62 16.31 -5.88 2.20
CA LEU A 62 15.01 -6.47 1.99
C LEU A 62 13.92 -5.41 1.93
N VAL A 63 13.01 -5.69 1.02
CA VAL A 63 11.85 -4.87 0.73
C VAL A 63 10.64 -5.78 0.83
N ILE A 64 9.66 -5.42 1.65
CA ILE A 64 8.35 -6.09 1.67
C ILE A 64 7.39 -5.30 0.80
N GLY A 65 6.97 -5.91 -0.30
CA GLY A 65 5.87 -5.42 -1.12
C GLY A 65 4.57 -6.08 -0.69
N HIS A 66 3.48 -5.33 -0.75
CA HIS A 66 2.15 -5.87 -0.53
C HIS A 66 1.10 -5.11 -1.36
N HIS A 67 -0.02 -5.76 -1.61
CA HIS A 67 -1.25 -5.13 -2.09
C HIS A 67 -2.45 -5.93 -1.58
N PHE A 68 -3.60 -5.27 -1.47
CA PHE A 68 -4.85 -5.95 -1.20
C PHE A 68 -5.51 -6.39 -2.51
N TYR A 69 -6.37 -7.40 -2.45
CA TYR A 69 -7.11 -7.88 -3.60
C TYR A 69 -8.52 -8.34 -3.22
N GLU A 70 -9.46 -8.19 -4.15
CA GLU A 70 -10.81 -8.73 -4.00
C GLU A 70 -10.82 -10.24 -4.20
N GLN A 71 -11.53 -10.92 -3.31
CA GLN A 71 -11.82 -12.34 -3.37
C GLN A 71 -13.26 -12.59 -3.77
N LYS A 72 -13.59 -13.87 -3.98
CA LYS A 72 -15.00 -14.30 -4.06
C LYS A 72 -15.70 -13.97 -2.72
N GLU A 73 -17.02 -13.85 -2.77
CA GLU A 73 -17.87 -13.57 -1.58
C GLU A 73 -17.64 -12.20 -0.92
N ASN A 74 -17.17 -11.20 -1.68
CA ASN A 74 -16.91 -9.85 -1.16
C ASN A 74 -15.95 -9.85 0.04
N LYS A 75 -14.89 -10.68 -0.01
CA LYS A 75 -13.82 -10.65 0.99
C LYS A 75 -12.57 -10.01 0.41
N ILE A 76 -11.76 -9.41 1.27
CA ILE A 76 -10.52 -8.75 0.86
C ILE A 76 -9.35 -9.59 1.38
N GLY A 77 -8.44 -9.92 0.46
CA GLY A 77 -7.19 -10.55 0.79
C GLY A 77 -6.00 -9.61 0.71
N ALA A 78 -4.88 -10.03 1.28
CA ALA A 78 -3.59 -9.35 1.15
C ALA A 78 -2.58 -10.29 0.51
N CYS A 79 -1.84 -9.80 -0.48
CA CYS A 79 -0.75 -10.50 -1.13
C CYS A 79 0.55 -9.80 -0.79
N ALA A 80 1.45 -10.46 -0.08
CA ALA A 80 2.76 -9.95 0.32
C ALA A 80 3.90 -10.78 -0.28
N PHE A 81 5.04 -10.14 -0.52
CA PHE A 81 6.23 -10.74 -1.14
C PHE A 81 7.48 -9.93 -0.77
N SER A 82 8.65 -10.56 -0.80
CA SER A 82 9.92 -9.88 -0.50
C SER A 82 10.82 -9.77 -1.73
N TYR A 83 11.55 -8.66 -1.80
CA TYR A 83 12.55 -8.40 -2.83
C TYR A 83 13.87 -7.99 -2.19
N CYS A 84 14.98 -8.56 -2.64
CA CYS A 84 16.32 -8.17 -2.23
C CYS A 84 16.86 -7.11 -3.21
N LEU A 85 17.00 -5.87 -2.73
CA LEU A 85 17.54 -4.76 -3.53
C LEU A 85 18.99 -5.00 -3.94
N LYS A 86 19.80 -5.64 -3.07
CA LYS A 86 21.22 -5.92 -3.33
C LYS A 86 21.40 -6.94 -4.46
N ASN A 87 20.59 -8.00 -4.45
CA ASN A 87 20.72 -9.11 -5.41
C ASN A 87 19.74 -9.01 -6.59
N HIS A 88 18.90 -7.97 -6.60
CA HIS A 88 17.90 -7.69 -7.63
C HIS A 88 16.97 -8.87 -7.96
N HIS A 89 16.53 -9.62 -6.95
CA HIS A 89 15.58 -10.72 -7.13
C HIS A 89 14.62 -10.86 -5.97
N TYR A 90 13.51 -11.55 -6.20
CA TYR A 90 12.59 -11.93 -5.14
C TYR A 90 13.18 -13.07 -4.30
N VAL A 91 12.97 -13.00 -2.99
CA VAL A 91 13.47 -13.97 -2.02
C VAL A 91 12.31 -14.52 -1.19
N ASN A 92 12.60 -15.40 -0.24
CA ASN A 92 11.59 -15.86 0.70
C ASN A 92 11.17 -14.70 1.63
N LEU A 93 9.92 -14.69 2.06
CA LEU A 93 9.46 -13.71 3.04
C LEU A 93 10.22 -13.92 4.36
N PRO A 94 10.73 -12.86 4.99
CA PRO A 94 11.17 -12.93 6.38
C PRO A 94 9.94 -12.99 7.29
N GLU A 95 10.19 -13.08 8.59
CA GLU A 95 9.16 -12.78 9.59
C GLU A 95 8.86 -11.27 9.60
N PHE A 96 7.59 -10.91 9.53
CA PHE A 96 7.14 -9.52 9.55
C PHE A 96 5.70 -9.41 10.06
N THR A 97 5.31 -8.20 10.42
CA THR A 97 3.94 -7.85 10.79
C THR A 97 3.36 -6.91 9.75
N ILE A 98 2.11 -7.14 9.32
CA ILE A 98 1.34 -6.14 8.57
C ILE A 98 0.42 -5.43 9.55
N TYR A 99 0.65 -4.13 9.74
CA TYR A 99 -0.31 -3.25 10.38
C TYR A 99 -1.28 -2.74 9.32
N THR A 100 -2.56 -3.07 9.47
CA THR A 100 -3.60 -2.63 8.55
C THR A 100 -4.45 -1.56 9.22
N LEU A 101 -4.41 -0.35 8.66
CA LEU A 101 -5.32 0.73 9.01
C LEU A 101 -6.65 0.50 8.30
N ILE A 102 -7.74 0.42 9.08
CA ILE A 102 -9.11 0.41 8.56
C ILE A 102 -9.61 1.84 8.55
N VAL A 103 -9.80 2.37 7.34
CA VAL A 103 -10.27 3.74 7.11
C VAL A 103 -11.73 3.69 6.67
N PRO A 104 -12.66 4.31 7.42
CA PRO A 104 -14.06 4.39 7.02
C PRO A 104 -14.24 5.12 5.70
N HIS A 105 -15.20 4.64 4.89
CA HIS A 105 -15.46 5.16 3.54
C HIS A 105 -15.92 6.64 3.55
N ASP A 106 -16.57 7.08 4.63
CA ASP A 106 -17.13 8.43 4.75
C ASP A 106 -16.13 9.46 5.31
N SER A 107 -14.84 9.13 5.37
CA SER A 107 -13.83 10.09 5.81
C SER A 107 -13.36 10.96 4.64
N ASN A 108 -13.51 12.29 4.80
CA ASN A 108 -13.00 13.33 3.89
C ASN A 108 -11.48 13.26 3.70
N LYS A 109 -10.81 12.41 4.50
CA LYS A 109 -9.38 12.20 4.62
C LYS A 109 -8.89 10.95 3.88
N CYS A 110 -9.78 10.21 3.21
CA CYS A 110 -9.46 9.01 2.44
C CYS A 110 -10.00 9.09 1.01
N GLY A 111 -9.47 8.24 0.12
CA GLY A 111 -9.99 8.14 -1.23
C GLY A 111 -9.34 7.04 -2.05
N THR A 112 -9.89 6.85 -3.24
CA THR A 112 -9.44 5.84 -4.21
C THR A 112 -9.04 6.53 -5.51
N LEU A 113 -7.87 6.22 -6.02
CA LEU A 113 -7.37 6.70 -7.31
C LEU A 113 -7.29 5.53 -8.29
N PRO A 114 -7.98 5.60 -9.45
CA PRO A 114 -7.74 4.65 -10.53
C PRO A 114 -6.34 4.90 -11.11
N LEU A 115 -5.53 3.85 -11.27
CA LEU A 115 -4.16 3.97 -11.78
C LEU A 115 -4.08 3.89 -13.32
N GLN A 116 -5.19 4.17 -14.01
CA GLN A 116 -5.28 4.08 -15.46
C GLN A 116 -4.46 5.20 -16.12
N ARG A 117 -3.59 4.83 -17.06
CA ARG A 117 -2.62 5.70 -17.75
C ARG A 117 -3.22 6.94 -18.41
N SER A 118 -4.52 6.98 -18.71
CA SER A 118 -5.18 8.01 -19.54
C SER A 118 -6.01 9.04 -18.77
N ILE A 119 -6.17 8.90 -17.45
CA ILE A 119 -7.05 9.81 -16.67
C ILE A 119 -6.28 11.05 -16.19
N TRP A 120 -4.95 11.05 -16.23
CA TRP A 120 -4.13 12.15 -15.72
C TRP A 120 -3.85 13.28 -16.72
N ASP A 121 -4.19 13.12 -18.00
CA ASP A 121 -3.96 14.16 -19.01
C ASP A 121 -5.03 15.28 -18.99
N ASN A 122 -6.20 15.04 -18.38
CA ASN A 122 -7.35 15.97 -18.45
C ASN A 122 -7.85 16.52 -17.11
N TYR A 123 -7.27 16.13 -15.96
CA TYR A 123 -7.59 16.75 -14.67
C TYR A 123 -6.49 17.75 -14.28
N THR A 124 -6.56 18.93 -14.89
CA THR A 124 -5.83 20.16 -14.53
C THR A 124 -6.34 20.77 -13.22
N ARG A 125 -6.40 19.97 -12.16
CA ARG A 125 -6.15 20.51 -10.82
C ARG A 125 -4.94 19.80 -10.27
N PRO A 126 -3.83 20.50 -9.99
CA PRO A 126 -2.79 19.91 -9.19
C PRO A 126 -3.47 19.42 -7.91
N PHE A 127 -3.39 18.12 -7.62
CA PHE A 127 -3.57 17.62 -6.27
C PHE A 127 -2.43 18.22 -5.44
N GLN A 128 -2.59 19.50 -5.09
CA GLN A 128 -1.72 20.24 -4.23
C GLN A 128 -2.50 20.61 -2.96
N PRO A 129 -1.93 20.31 -1.79
CA PRO A 129 -0.83 19.38 -1.57
C PRO A 129 -1.46 17.96 -1.54
N LEU A 130 -0.78 16.89 -1.88
CA LEU A 130 -0.05 16.14 -0.87
C LEU A 130 0.34 14.82 -1.55
N GLN A 131 1.58 14.41 -1.37
CA GLN A 131 1.96 13.02 -1.60
C GLN A 131 1.40 12.24 -0.41
N PRO A 132 0.42 11.33 -0.60
CA PRO A 132 -0.18 10.61 0.52
C PRO A 132 0.89 9.83 1.27
N LYS A 133 0.96 10.08 2.58
CA LYS A 133 1.88 9.36 3.46
C LYS A 133 1.51 7.89 3.53
N TYR A 134 0.21 7.59 3.49
CA TYR A 134 -0.35 6.24 3.61
C TYR A 134 -1.06 5.86 2.31
N ILE A 135 -0.54 4.85 1.63
CA ILE A 135 -1.11 4.29 0.41
C ILE A 135 -1.04 2.78 0.38
N SER A 136 -2.04 2.15 -0.22
CA SER A 136 -1.99 0.74 -0.58
C SER A 136 -2.58 0.52 -1.96
N LEU A 137 -1.98 -0.40 -2.70
CA LEU A 137 -2.52 -0.86 -3.97
C LEU A 137 -3.64 -1.88 -3.73
N TYR A 138 -4.62 -1.86 -4.61
CA TYR A 138 -5.82 -2.67 -4.52
C TYR A 138 -6.12 -3.30 -5.87
N SER A 139 -6.21 -4.63 -5.94
CA SER A 139 -6.45 -5.37 -7.19
C SER A 139 -7.83 -6.00 -7.20
N LYS A 140 -8.67 -5.65 -8.18
CA LYS A 140 -9.97 -6.34 -8.38
C LYS A 140 -9.81 -7.77 -8.89
N LYS A 141 -8.72 -8.03 -9.61
CA LYS A 141 -8.44 -9.36 -10.19
C LYS A 141 -6.94 -9.63 -10.27
N GLY A 142 -6.54 -10.75 -9.67
CA GLY A 142 -5.20 -11.29 -9.77
C GLY A 142 -4.29 -10.84 -8.63
N ARG A 143 -3.14 -11.51 -8.56
CA ARG A 143 -2.10 -11.34 -7.54
C ARG A 143 -0.75 -11.23 -8.23
N GLY A 144 0.17 -10.48 -7.65
CA GLY A 144 1.53 -10.41 -8.16
C GLY A 144 2.41 -9.35 -7.49
N PRO A 145 3.71 -9.33 -7.82
CA PRO A 145 4.66 -8.45 -7.20
C PRO A 145 4.60 -7.02 -7.78
N ILE A 146 3.75 -6.19 -7.20
CA ILE A 146 3.58 -4.77 -7.57
C ILE A 146 3.94 -3.83 -6.43
N PHE A 147 4.68 -2.77 -6.76
CA PHE A 147 5.01 -1.72 -5.81
C PHE A 147 4.34 -0.40 -6.21
N PRO A 148 3.81 0.37 -5.25
CA PRO A 148 3.48 1.76 -5.51
C PRO A 148 4.77 2.59 -5.62
N LYS A 149 4.81 3.50 -6.59
CA LYS A 149 5.88 4.49 -6.77
C LYS A 149 5.27 5.88 -6.85
N GLN A 150 5.58 6.71 -5.86
CA GLN A 150 5.29 8.14 -5.88
C GLN A 150 6.43 8.89 -6.58
N LYS A 151 6.10 9.70 -7.59
CA LYS A 151 7.05 10.63 -8.23
C LYS A 151 6.28 11.78 -8.87
N ASN A 152 6.74 13.02 -8.66
CA ASN A 152 6.19 14.24 -9.27
C ASN A 152 4.66 14.38 -9.04
N GLY A 153 4.19 14.13 -7.81
CA GLY A 153 2.76 14.19 -7.48
C GLY A 153 1.90 13.06 -8.05
N GLN A 154 2.50 12.08 -8.73
CA GLN A 154 1.78 10.93 -9.30
C GLN A 154 2.11 9.63 -8.56
N ILE A 155 1.14 8.74 -8.48
CA ILE A 155 1.32 7.36 -8.01
C ILE A 155 1.29 6.43 -9.23
N LYS A 156 2.33 5.62 -9.40
CA LYS A 156 2.46 4.66 -10.50
C LYS A 156 2.72 3.26 -9.95
N ILE A 157 2.27 2.26 -10.68
CA ILE A 157 2.65 0.87 -10.41
C ILE A 157 4.06 0.63 -10.95
N LYS A 158 4.93 0.08 -10.11
CA LYS A 158 6.28 -0.32 -10.46
C LYS A 158 6.41 -1.83 -10.36
N PHE A 159 6.84 -2.43 -11.46
CA PHE A 159 7.33 -3.80 -11.49
C PHE A 159 8.85 -3.77 -11.35
N LEU A 160 9.41 -4.53 -10.40
CA LEU A 160 10.85 -4.69 -10.28
C LEU A 160 11.34 -5.81 -11.19
N LYS A 161 12.47 -5.59 -11.86
CA LYS A 161 13.17 -6.60 -12.66
C LYS A 161 13.76 -7.63 -11.69
N CYS A 162 13.60 -8.91 -12.02
CA CYS A 162 14.22 -9.99 -11.28
C CYS A 162 15.37 -10.56 -12.11
N CYS A 163 16.57 -10.64 -11.53
CA CYS A 163 17.74 -11.23 -12.18
C CYS A 163 17.76 -12.76 -12.09
N ASN A 164 16.92 -13.37 -11.24
CA ASN A 164 16.78 -14.82 -11.14
C ASN A 164 15.79 -15.34 -12.20
N LYS A 165 16.30 -16.11 -13.16
CA LYS A 165 15.53 -16.73 -14.26
C LYS A 165 14.53 -17.78 -13.76
N ASP A 166 14.83 -18.42 -12.64
CA ASP A 166 13.99 -19.47 -12.04
C ASP A 166 13.07 -18.99 -10.92
N CYS A 167 12.93 -17.66 -10.78
CA CYS A 167 12.05 -17.06 -9.80
C CYS A 167 10.57 -17.44 -10.03
N SER A 168 9.99 -18.21 -9.10
CA SER A 168 8.60 -18.66 -9.17
C SER A 168 7.61 -17.50 -9.09
N ILE A 169 7.91 -16.43 -8.33
CA ILE A 169 7.10 -15.19 -8.34
C ILE A 169 7.00 -14.62 -9.76
N CYS A 170 8.11 -14.58 -10.50
CA CYS A 170 8.14 -14.00 -11.84
C CYS A 170 7.38 -14.84 -12.85
N LYS A 171 7.41 -16.17 -12.72
CA LYS A 171 6.66 -17.12 -13.56
C LYS A 171 5.14 -16.98 -13.34
N ASN A 172 4.71 -16.56 -12.15
CA ASN A 172 3.30 -16.44 -11.75
C ASN A 172 2.67 -15.04 -11.93
N LYS A 173 3.29 -14.13 -12.69
CA LYS A 173 2.76 -12.77 -12.92
C LYS A 173 1.47 -12.79 -13.75
N LYS A 174 0.31 -12.84 -13.10
CA LYS A 174 -1.03 -12.78 -13.73
C LYS A 174 -1.82 -11.51 -13.37
N LEU A 175 -1.14 -10.38 -13.21
CA LEU A 175 -1.77 -9.13 -12.77
C LEU A 175 -2.00 -8.17 -13.95
N SER A 176 -3.26 -7.80 -14.20
CA SER A 176 -3.62 -6.78 -15.18
C SER A 176 -3.65 -5.39 -14.53
N VAL A 177 -2.89 -4.44 -15.08
CA VAL A 177 -2.80 -3.06 -14.56
C VAL A 177 -4.16 -2.33 -14.60
N LYS A 178 -5.06 -2.72 -15.51
CA LYS A 178 -6.38 -2.08 -15.68
C LYS A 178 -7.31 -2.30 -14.47
N ASN A 179 -7.00 -3.26 -13.61
CA ASN A 179 -7.84 -3.63 -12.47
C ASN A 179 -7.21 -3.23 -11.12
N ILE A 180 -6.27 -2.27 -11.14
CA ILE A 180 -5.54 -1.84 -9.95
C ILE A 180 -5.90 -0.39 -9.62
N GLU A 181 -6.25 -0.19 -8.36
CA GLU A 181 -6.54 1.11 -7.77
C GLU A 181 -5.53 1.38 -6.65
N CYS A 182 -5.36 2.66 -6.31
CA CYS A 182 -4.61 3.06 -5.13
C CYS A 182 -5.58 3.65 -4.11
N LYS A 183 -5.65 3.05 -2.93
CA LYS A 183 -6.32 3.65 -1.78
C LYS A 183 -5.32 4.48 -1.02
N PHE A 184 -5.73 5.64 -0.52
CA PHE A 184 -4.87 6.55 0.22
C PHE A 184 -5.57 7.12 1.46
N PHE A 185 -4.76 7.57 2.41
CA PHE A 185 -5.22 8.21 3.63
C PHE A 185 -4.31 9.38 4.04
N TYR A 186 -4.93 10.51 4.40
CA TYR A 186 -4.27 11.75 4.82
C TYR A 186 -4.70 12.16 6.23
N PRO A 187 -3.85 11.97 7.26
CA PRO A 187 -4.23 12.38 8.60
C PRO A 187 -4.35 13.90 8.79
N TYR A 188 -3.62 14.68 7.97
CA TYR A 188 -3.45 16.11 8.12
C TYR A 188 -4.20 16.89 7.03
N ILE A 189 -5.51 17.04 7.20
CA ILE A 189 -6.27 18.10 6.54
C ILE A 189 -7.23 18.67 7.60
N SER A 190 -6.91 19.85 8.14
CA SER A 190 -7.94 20.80 8.55
C SER A 190 -8.22 21.63 7.31
N LEU A 191 -9.42 21.45 6.74
CA LEU A 191 -9.87 22.21 5.56
C LEU A 191 -10.22 23.67 5.92
N ASP A 192 -10.21 24.01 7.21
CA ASP A 192 -10.65 25.32 7.72
C ASP A 192 -9.65 26.46 7.48
N LYS A 193 -8.52 26.20 6.80
CA LYS A 193 -7.51 27.22 6.47
C LYS A 193 -7.39 27.55 4.99
N LEU A 194 -8.23 27.00 4.11
CA LEU A 194 -8.19 27.36 2.69
C LEU A 194 -9.16 28.48 2.28
N ASP A 195 -10.08 28.89 3.15
CA ASP A 195 -11.12 29.90 2.85
C ASP A 195 -10.91 31.28 3.49
N SER A 196 -9.71 31.61 3.97
CA SER A 196 -9.42 32.95 4.51
C SER A 196 -8.12 33.54 3.98
N SER A 197 -8.06 33.79 2.67
CA SER A 197 -7.23 34.88 2.11
C SER A 197 -7.39 35.01 0.60
N VAL A 198 -8.52 35.57 0.16
CA VAL A 198 -8.50 36.53 -0.95
C VAL A 198 -9.33 37.74 -0.51
N PRO A 199 -8.70 38.85 -0.10
CA PRO A 199 -9.38 40.12 0.06
C PRO A 199 -9.51 40.83 -1.29
N LEU A 200 -10.76 41.28 -1.54
CA LEU A 200 -11.29 42.22 -2.55
C LEU A 200 -11.10 41.87 -4.04
#